data_AF-C7ZGB2-F1
#
_entry.id   AF-C7ZGB2-F1
#
_cell.length_a   1.000
_cell.length_b   1.000
_cell.length_c   1.000
_cell.angle_alpha   90.00
_cell.angle_beta   90.00
_cell.angle_gamma   90.00
#
_symmetry.space_group_name_H-M   'P 1'
#
loop_
_entity.id
_entity.type
_entity.pdbx_description
1 polymer ?
#
loop_
_entity_poly.entity_id
_entity_poly.type
_entity_poly.pdbx_seq_one_letter_code
_entity_poly.pdbx_strand_id
1 'polypeptide(L)'
;MSFLVTKGDTIHFTDSVLWIQNGSLDPTRLTIKWRQMVKDRTETYIRCRFTVSSSEKKGGELFIQANKLQTLVDKQGQDGPKYTVKIDDDFQYGQNEERTERFLVFHDKNNRPYQHRFVVQLVMLLGNQAIGWARSMGFDSIESLRDKAASIFGDYLRDF
;
A
#
# COMPACT_ATOMS: atom_id res chain seq x y z
N MET A 1 -9.87 19.46 9.84
CA MET A 1 -8.40 19.28 9.81
C MET A 1 -8.12 18.00 9.03
N SER A 2 -7.29 18.07 7.99
CA SER A 2 -6.99 16.95 7.08
C SER A 2 -5.78 16.18 7.60
N PHE A 3 -6.01 15.11 8.35
CA PHE A 3 -4.98 14.21 8.88
C PHE A 3 -4.45 13.18 7.85
N LEU A 4 -4.96 13.28 6.62
CA LEU A 4 -4.61 12.38 5.53
C LEU A 4 -3.29 12.77 4.86
N VAL A 5 -2.59 11.75 4.39
CA VAL A 5 -1.44 11.92 3.50
C VAL A 5 -1.87 12.56 2.16
N THR A 6 -1.11 13.54 1.71
CA THR A 6 -1.38 14.35 0.51
C THR A 6 -0.15 14.45 -0.38
N LYS A 7 -0.37 14.83 -1.65
CA LYS A 7 0.70 15.20 -2.57
C LYS A 7 1.61 16.24 -1.92
N GLY A 8 2.92 16.06 -2.08
CA GLY A 8 3.95 16.94 -1.54
C GLY A 8 4.40 16.62 -0.12
N ASP A 9 3.69 15.75 0.60
CA ASP A 9 4.16 15.26 1.90
C ASP A 9 5.44 14.43 1.72
N THR A 10 6.37 14.59 2.65
CA THR A 10 7.55 13.73 2.75
C THR A 10 7.21 12.58 3.69
N ILE A 11 7.41 11.36 3.20
CA ILE A 11 7.27 10.15 4.00
C ILE A 11 8.63 9.51 4.24
N HIS A 12 8.78 8.96 5.43
CA HIS A 12 9.85 8.04 5.76
C HIS A 12 9.24 6.65 5.84
N PHE A 13 9.61 5.76 4.92
CA PHE A 13 9.19 4.37 4.98
C PHE A 13 10.27 3.55 5.68
N THR A 14 9.88 2.71 6.63
CA THR A 14 10.87 2.00 7.44
C THR A 14 11.37 0.75 6.75
N ASP A 15 12.63 0.41 7.04
CA ASP A 15 13.27 -0.87 6.69
C ASP A 15 12.70 -2.07 7.47
N SER A 16 11.68 -1.85 8.31
CA SER A 16 10.95 -2.92 9.04
C SER A 16 10.20 -3.88 8.10
N VAL A 17 10.29 -3.64 6.80
CA VAL A 17 9.99 -4.55 5.70
C VAL A 17 10.84 -5.83 5.80
N LEU A 18 12.05 -5.74 6.34
CA LEU A 18 12.98 -6.85 6.50
C LEU A 18 12.79 -7.54 7.86
N TRP A 19 11.69 -8.28 8.04
CA TRP A 19 11.65 -9.24 9.14
C TRP A 19 12.63 -10.35 8.80
N ILE A 20 13.76 -10.39 9.52
CA ILE A 20 14.70 -11.51 9.49
C ILE A 20 13.95 -12.74 9.99
N GLN A 21 13.60 -13.65 9.09
CA GLN A 21 13.52 -15.07 9.44
C GLN A 21 14.83 -15.71 8.99
N ASN A 22 15.56 -16.30 9.95
CA ASN A 22 16.75 -17.12 9.70
C ASN A 22 17.90 -16.40 8.95
N GLY A 23 18.16 -15.12 9.24
CA GLY A 23 19.32 -14.41 8.68
C GLY A 23 19.19 -13.98 7.22
N SER A 24 18.01 -14.13 6.60
CA SER A 24 17.73 -13.63 5.25
C SER A 24 16.71 -12.48 5.29
N LEU A 25 17.01 -11.41 4.56
CA LEU A 25 16.17 -10.23 4.37
C LEU A 25 14.99 -10.60 3.45
N ASP A 26 13.88 -11.16 3.98
CA ASP A 26 12.68 -11.38 3.14
C ASP A 26 11.61 -10.31 3.39
N PRO A 27 11.39 -9.38 2.45
CA PRO A 27 10.30 -8.43 2.52
C PRO A 27 8.95 -9.13 2.69
N THR A 28 8.01 -8.54 3.42
CA THR A 28 6.62 -9.03 3.42
C THR A 28 6.02 -8.83 2.01
N ARG A 29 5.98 -9.90 1.22
CA ARG A 29 5.50 -9.90 -0.17
C ARG A 29 4.02 -10.26 -0.24
N LEU A 30 3.25 -9.46 -0.96
CA LEU A 30 1.86 -9.69 -1.32
C LEU A 30 1.74 -9.98 -2.79
N THR A 31 1.00 -11.02 -3.16
CA THR A 31 0.68 -11.29 -4.56
C THR A 31 -0.72 -10.76 -4.85
N ILE A 32 -0.80 -9.68 -5.61
CA ILE A 32 -2.07 -9.06 -6.00
C ILE A 32 -2.47 -9.62 -7.37
N LYS A 33 -3.67 -10.21 -7.43
CA LYS A 33 -4.27 -10.71 -8.66
C LYS A 33 -5.50 -9.88 -9.02
N TRP A 34 -5.64 -9.52 -10.29
CA TRP A 34 -6.81 -8.78 -10.80
C TRP A 34 -7.04 -9.10 -12.27
N ARG A 35 -8.17 -8.64 -12.82
CA ARG A 35 -8.49 -8.76 -14.25
C ARG A 35 -8.58 -7.38 -14.86
N GLN A 36 -7.98 -7.19 -16.04
CA GLN A 36 -7.99 -5.92 -16.78
C GLN A 36 -8.02 -6.21 -18.27
N MET A 37 -8.97 -5.59 -19.00
CA MET A 37 -9.19 -5.82 -20.44
C MET A 37 -9.26 -7.32 -20.78
N VAL A 38 -10.07 -8.07 -20.02
CA VAL A 38 -10.29 -9.53 -20.18
C VAL A 38 -9.06 -10.40 -19.86
N LYS A 39 -7.90 -9.81 -19.52
CA LYS A 39 -6.69 -10.54 -19.13
C LYS A 39 -6.54 -10.60 -17.63
N ASP A 40 -6.19 -11.78 -17.13
CA ASP A 40 -5.75 -11.96 -15.75
C ASP A 40 -4.34 -11.40 -15.60
N ARG A 41 -4.13 -10.65 -14.53
CA ARG A 41 -2.88 -10.00 -14.17
C ARG A 41 -2.50 -10.42 -12.76
N THR A 42 -1.21 -10.50 -12.52
CA THR A 42 -0.64 -10.86 -11.22
C THR A 42 0.66 -10.10 -11.06
N GLU A 43 0.82 -9.43 -9.93
CA GLU A 43 2.06 -8.72 -9.60
C GLU A 43 2.37 -8.91 -8.12
N THR A 44 3.65 -8.92 -7.80
CA THR A 44 4.14 -8.98 -6.42
C THR A 44 4.42 -7.57 -5.92
N TYR A 45 3.91 -7.28 -4.73
CA TYR A 45 4.11 -6.03 -4.02
C TYR A 45 4.82 -6.30 -2.71
N ILE A 46 5.74 -5.42 -2.35
CA ILE A 46 6.42 -5.37 -1.08
C ILE A 46 5.62 -4.42 -0.18
N ARG A 47 5.25 -4.89 1.00
CA ARG A 47 4.58 -4.06 2.00
C ARG A 47 5.61 -3.40 2.91
N CYS A 48 5.47 -2.09 3.05
CA CYS A 48 6.17 -1.24 3.99
C CYS A 48 5.18 -0.50 4.86
N ARG A 49 5.66 -0.01 6.01
CA ARG A 49 4.97 1.05 6.75
C ARG A 49 5.70 2.36 6.53
N PHE A 50 4.95 3.45 6.51
CA PHE A 50 5.52 4.78 6.41
C PHE A 50 5.00 5.67 7.52
N THR A 51 5.81 6.68 7.86
CA THR A 51 5.41 7.82 8.68
C THR A 51 5.54 9.09 7.86
N VAL A 52 4.68 10.07 8.11
CA VAL A 52 4.79 11.39 7.50
C VAL A 52 5.71 12.24 8.37
N SER A 53 6.69 12.92 7.77
CA SER A 53 7.67 13.71 8.54
C SER A 53 7.06 14.93 9.24
N SER A 54 5.92 15.45 8.78
CA SER A 54 5.16 16.49 9.50
C SER A 54 4.41 15.87 10.68
N SER A 55 4.69 16.34 11.90
CA SER A 55 4.26 15.76 13.18
C SER A 55 2.74 15.67 13.44
N GLU A 56 1.90 16.17 12.54
CA GLU A 56 0.44 16.16 12.69
C GLU A 56 -0.27 15.05 11.90
N LYS A 57 0.39 14.40 10.93
CA LYS A 57 -0.23 13.40 10.05
C LYS A 57 0.09 11.97 10.47
N LYS A 58 -0.87 11.06 10.31
CA LYS A 58 -0.69 9.63 10.61
C LYS A 58 0.15 8.97 9.53
N GLY A 59 0.99 8.02 9.94
CA GLY A 59 1.60 7.05 9.04
C GLY A 59 0.59 6.02 8.52
N GLY A 60 1.00 5.15 7.61
CA GLY A 60 0.12 4.17 7.00
C GLY A 60 0.86 3.01 6.34
N GLU A 61 0.12 2.23 5.56
CA GLU A 61 0.65 1.12 4.77
C GLU A 61 1.09 1.64 3.38
N LEU A 62 2.25 1.19 2.91
CA LEU A 62 2.81 1.48 1.58
C LEU A 62 3.05 0.15 0.86
N PHE A 63 2.55 0.03 -0.35
CA PHE A 63 2.77 -1.15 -1.20
C PHE A 63 3.61 -0.76 -2.41
N ILE A 64 4.74 -1.42 -2.60
CA ILE A 64 5.69 -1.12 -3.67
C ILE A 64 5.72 -2.32 -4.62
N GLN A 65 5.45 -2.14 -5.91
CA GLN A 65 5.64 -3.23 -6.86
C GLN A 65 7.10 -3.69 -6.83
N ALA A 66 7.34 -4.99 -6.72
CA ALA A 66 8.68 -5.52 -6.39
C ALA A 66 9.78 -5.05 -7.35
N ASN A 67 9.49 -4.96 -8.64
CA ASN A 67 10.43 -4.48 -9.67
C ASN A 67 10.63 -2.95 -9.68
N LYS A 68 9.85 -2.20 -8.89
CA LYS A 68 9.94 -0.74 -8.74
C LYS A 68 10.58 -0.29 -7.43
N LEU A 69 11.00 -1.24 -6.57
CA LEU A 69 11.65 -0.90 -5.30
C LEU A 69 12.89 -0.04 -5.52
N GLN A 70 13.76 -0.42 -6.46
CA GLN A 70 14.97 0.34 -6.76
C GLN A 70 14.62 1.74 -7.25
N THR A 71 13.64 1.88 -8.15
CA THR A 71 13.16 3.20 -8.61
C THR A 71 12.69 4.08 -7.46
N LEU A 72 12.00 3.52 -6.46
CA LEU A 72 11.58 4.29 -5.29
C LEU A 72 12.78 4.72 -4.44
N VAL A 73 13.75 3.83 -4.24
CA VAL A 73 14.99 4.12 -3.51
C VAL A 73 15.81 5.19 -4.24
N ASP A 74 15.87 5.14 -5.56
CA ASP A 74 16.57 6.14 -6.38
C ASP A 74 15.87 7.51 -6.37
N LYS A 75 14.55 7.54 -6.08
CA LYS A 75 13.79 8.78 -5.85
C LYS A 75 14.07 9.41 -4.49
N GLN A 76 14.78 8.72 -3.59
CA GLN A 76 15.31 9.35 -2.39
C GLN A 76 16.28 10.46 -2.83
N GLY A 77 16.07 11.68 -2.35
CA GLY A 77 16.99 12.78 -2.65
C GLY A 77 18.42 12.42 -2.26
N GLN A 78 19.40 12.83 -3.07
CA GLN A 78 20.82 12.48 -2.87
C GLN A 78 21.38 12.91 -1.50
N ASP A 79 20.75 13.93 -0.88
CA ASP A 79 21.11 14.46 0.45
C ASP A 79 20.07 14.14 1.53
N GLY A 80 19.07 13.32 1.24
CA GLY A 80 17.97 12.98 2.14
C GLY A 80 18.28 11.78 3.05
N PRO A 81 17.63 11.68 4.23
CA PRO A 81 17.72 10.48 5.05
C PRO A 81 17.30 9.23 4.26
N LYS A 82 17.94 8.09 4.55
CA LYS A 82 17.59 6.80 3.93
C LYS A 82 16.08 6.55 4.00
N TYR A 83 15.52 6.01 2.91
CA TYR A 83 14.11 5.65 2.80
C TYR A 83 13.12 6.82 2.99
N THR A 84 13.55 8.01 2.60
CA THR A 84 12.72 9.21 2.64
C THR A 84 12.38 9.64 1.23
N VAL A 85 11.09 9.79 0.92
CA VAL A 85 10.62 10.15 -0.41
C VAL A 85 9.46 11.14 -0.30
N LYS A 86 9.40 12.08 -1.25
CA LYS A 86 8.29 13.00 -1.38
C LYS A 86 7.18 12.32 -2.19
N ILE A 87 5.95 12.41 -1.72
CA ILE A 87 4.78 11.92 -2.46
C ILE A 87 4.52 12.84 -3.63
N ASP A 88 4.48 12.25 -4.82
CA ASP A 88 4.23 12.93 -6.08
C ASP A 88 3.29 12.08 -6.96
N ASP A 89 3.20 12.43 -8.24
CA ASP A 89 2.27 11.84 -9.20
C ASP A 89 2.58 10.38 -9.58
N ASP A 90 3.73 9.85 -9.17
CA ASP A 90 4.09 8.44 -9.37
C ASP A 90 3.45 7.51 -8.33
N PHE A 91 2.91 8.08 -7.25
CA PHE A 91 2.13 7.33 -6.28
C PHE A 91 0.66 7.30 -6.68
N GLN A 92 0.02 6.20 -6.33
CA GLN A 92 -1.43 6.13 -6.20
C GLN A 92 -1.79 5.82 -4.75
N TYR A 93 -3.06 5.99 -4.39
CA TYR A 93 -3.54 5.65 -3.05
C TYR A 93 -4.89 4.92 -3.08
N GLY A 94 -5.10 4.09 -2.06
CA GLY A 94 -6.44 3.68 -1.67
C GLY A 94 -6.89 4.43 -0.41
N GLN A 95 -8.20 4.52 -0.20
CA GLN A 95 -8.79 5.18 0.96
C GLN A 95 -10.14 4.55 1.32
N ASN A 96 -10.52 4.69 2.58
CA ASN A 96 -11.88 4.39 3.02
C ASN A 96 -12.90 5.43 2.51
N GLU A 97 -14.19 5.11 2.62
CA GLU A 97 -15.28 5.97 2.13
C GLU A 97 -15.34 7.30 2.87
N GLU A 98 -15.08 7.29 4.18
CA GLU A 98 -15.09 8.47 5.06
C GLU A 98 -13.89 9.39 4.81
N ARG A 99 -12.90 8.97 4.02
CA ARG A 99 -11.67 9.71 3.74
C ARG A 99 -10.92 10.07 5.03
N THR A 100 -10.75 9.08 5.90
CA THR A 100 -10.01 9.20 7.16
C THR A 100 -8.76 8.34 7.20
N GLU A 101 -8.67 7.33 6.33
CA GLU A 101 -7.53 6.42 6.21
C GLU A 101 -7.05 6.35 4.75
N ARG A 102 -5.73 6.31 4.55
CA ARG A 102 -5.10 6.19 3.24
C ARG A 102 -3.90 5.27 3.29
N PHE A 103 -3.78 4.41 2.29
CA PHE A 103 -2.56 3.66 2.02
C PHE A 103 -1.98 4.06 0.67
N LEU A 104 -0.68 3.94 0.53
CA LEU A 104 0.06 4.34 -0.67
C LEU A 104 0.41 3.12 -1.52
N VAL A 105 0.47 3.32 -2.82
CA VAL A 105 0.93 2.32 -3.78
C VAL A 105 1.92 2.97 -4.74
N PHE A 106 3.12 2.40 -4.84
CA PHE A 106 4.13 2.78 -5.82
C PHE A 106 4.32 1.64 -6.83
N HIS A 107 3.79 1.81 -8.03
CA HIS A 107 3.72 0.74 -9.04
C HIS A 107 3.62 1.29 -10.47
N ASP A 108 3.55 0.40 -11.46
CA ASP A 108 3.15 0.80 -12.81
C ASP A 108 1.67 1.20 -12.84
N LYS A 109 1.38 2.48 -13.09
CA LYS A 109 0.02 3.04 -13.15
C LYS A 109 -0.81 2.48 -14.32
N ASN A 110 -0.18 1.80 -15.28
CA ASN A 110 -0.91 1.04 -16.31
C ASN A 110 -1.61 -0.19 -15.71
N ASN A 111 -1.12 -0.69 -14.57
CA ASN A 111 -1.81 -1.70 -13.77
C ASN A 111 -2.95 -1.01 -13.01
N ARG A 112 -4.17 -1.52 -13.19
CA ARG A 112 -5.37 -0.98 -12.53
C ARG A 112 -5.99 -2.00 -11.57
N PRO A 113 -5.25 -2.49 -10.54
CA PRO A 113 -5.86 -3.29 -9.50
C PRO A 113 -6.84 -2.44 -8.68
N TYR A 114 -7.90 -3.08 -8.18
CA TYR A 114 -8.81 -2.45 -7.23
C TYR A 114 -8.17 -2.36 -5.84
N GLN A 115 -8.47 -1.28 -5.11
CA GLN A 115 -7.87 -1.03 -3.79
C GLN A 115 -8.17 -2.15 -2.78
N HIS A 116 -9.36 -2.75 -2.82
CA HIS A 116 -9.76 -3.82 -1.91
C HIS A 116 -8.86 -5.05 -2.00
N ARG A 117 -8.18 -5.26 -3.14
CA ARG A 117 -7.26 -6.39 -3.32
C ARG A 117 -6.07 -6.29 -2.38
N PHE A 118 -5.55 -5.09 -2.13
CA PHE A 118 -4.45 -4.88 -1.19
C PHE A 118 -4.88 -5.17 0.24
N VAL A 119 -6.08 -4.70 0.62
CA VAL A 119 -6.63 -4.93 1.96
C VAL A 119 -6.84 -6.42 2.21
N VAL A 120 -7.53 -7.10 1.30
CA VAL A 120 -7.80 -8.54 1.38
C VAL A 120 -6.50 -9.34 1.44
N GLN A 121 -5.54 -9.07 0.54
CA GLN A 121 -4.30 -9.83 0.50
C GLN A 121 -3.44 -9.62 1.75
N LEU A 122 -3.46 -8.43 2.34
CA LEU A 122 -2.76 -8.22 3.61
C LEU A 122 -3.41 -9.00 4.76
N VAL A 123 -4.74 -9.04 4.82
CA VAL A 123 -5.45 -9.86 5.82
C VAL A 123 -5.20 -11.35 5.59
N MET A 124 -5.18 -11.83 4.34
CA MET A 124 -4.83 -13.22 4.05
C MET A 124 -3.42 -13.58 4.51
N LEU A 125 -2.47 -12.63 4.39
CA LEU A 125 -1.07 -12.84 4.77
C LEU A 125 -0.84 -12.76 6.29
N LEU A 126 -1.49 -11.83 6.98
CA LEU A 126 -1.21 -11.50 8.39
C LEU A 126 -2.32 -11.90 9.37
N GLY A 127 -3.45 -12.38 8.87
CA GLY A 127 -4.62 -12.76 9.66
C GLY A 127 -5.06 -11.65 10.61
N ASN A 128 -5.19 -12.01 11.89
CA ASN A 128 -5.70 -11.13 12.95
C ASN A 128 -4.92 -9.83 13.12
N GLN A 129 -3.64 -9.78 12.72
CA GLN A 129 -2.81 -8.57 12.84
C GLN A 129 -3.24 -7.45 11.87
N ALA A 130 -3.89 -7.80 10.77
CA ALA A 130 -4.36 -6.84 9.76
C ALA A 130 -5.86 -6.52 9.85
N ILE A 131 -6.64 -7.24 10.68
CA ILE A 131 -8.09 -7.03 10.80
C ILE A 131 -8.43 -5.61 11.27
N GLY A 132 -7.68 -5.06 12.23
CA GLY A 132 -7.90 -3.70 12.70
C GLY A 132 -7.77 -2.64 11.60
N TRP A 133 -6.76 -2.79 10.74
CA TRP A 133 -6.56 -1.92 9.58
C TRP A 133 -7.60 -2.18 8.48
N ALA A 134 -7.99 -3.43 8.24
CA ALA A 134 -9.06 -3.73 7.30
C ALA A 134 -10.38 -3.07 7.71
N ARG A 135 -10.71 -3.08 9.02
CA ARG A 135 -11.86 -2.34 9.55
C ARG A 135 -11.74 -0.83 9.32
N SER A 136 -10.57 -0.22 9.53
CA SER A 136 -10.39 1.21 9.24
C SER A 136 -10.51 1.55 7.74
N MET A 137 -10.28 0.56 6.88
CA MET A 137 -10.50 0.61 5.43
C MET A 137 -11.96 0.31 5.00
N GLY A 138 -12.89 0.11 5.94
CA GLY A 138 -14.31 -0.13 5.68
C GLY A 138 -14.73 -1.60 5.55
N PHE A 139 -13.91 -2.54 6.04
CA PHE A 139 -14.23 -3.97 6.06
C PHE A 139 -14.67 -4.41 7.46
N ASP A 140 -15.97 -4.33 7.71
CA ASP A 140 -16.52 -4.54 9.05
C ASP A 140 -16.42 -5.98 9.57
N SER A 141 -16.34 -6.99 8.68
CA SER A 141 -16.29 -8.40 9.04
C SER A 141 -15.40 -9.24 8.12
N ILE A 142 -15.17 -10.50 8.50
CA ILE A 142 -14.48 -11.48 7.65
C ILE A 142 -15.37 -11.86 6.46
N GLU A 143 -16.70 -11.84 6.59
CA GLU A 143 -17.58 -12.07 5.45
C GLU A 143 -17.44 -10.97 4.40
N SER A 144 -17.41 -9.69 4.80
CA SER A 144 -17.24 -8.59 3.83
C SER A 144 -15.90 -8.65 3.11
N LEU A 145 -14.83 -9.09 3.79
CA LEU A 145 -13.55 -9.40 3.16
C LEU A 145 -13.65 -10.54 2.16
N ARG A 146 -14.35 -11.63 2.49
CA ARG A 146 -14.56 -12.76 1.59
C ARG A 146 -15.38 -12.37 0.36
N ASP A 147 -16.44 -11.60 0.54
CA ASP A 147 -17.30 -11.12 -0.55
C ASP A 147 -16.51 -10.21 -1.49
N LYS A 148 -15.70 -9.29 -0.94
CA LYS A 148 -14.80 -8.45 -1.74
C LYS A 148 -13.67 -9.24 -2.38
N ALA A 149 -13.18 -10.32 -1.76
CA ALA A 149 -12.21 -11.21 -2.37
C ALA A 149 -12.79 -11.92 -3.61
N ALA A 150 -14.05 -12.34 -3.53
CA ALA A 150 -14.78 -12.95 -4.64
C ALA A 150 -15.21 -11.93 -5.71
N SER A 151 -15.45 -10.68 -5.32
CA SER A 151 -15.86 -9.62 -6.22
C SER A 151 -14.82 -9.37 -7.31
N ILE A 152 -15.26 -9.23 -8.56
CA ILE A 152 -14.43 -8.77 -9.68
C ILE A 152 -14.49 -7.26 -9.87
N PHE A 153 -15.26 -6.54 -9.04
CA PHE A 153 -15.45 -5.10 -9.09
C PHE A 153 -15.11 -4.44 -7.75
N GLY A 154 -14.68 -3.19 -7.81
CA GLY A 154 -14.49 -2.33 -6.64
C GLY A 154 -13.91 -0.99 -7.06
N ASP A 155 -13.45 -0.21 -6.10
CA ASP A 155 -12.79 1.06 -6.41
C ASP A 155 -11.36 0.83 -6.89
N TYR A 156 -10.98 1.57 -7.92
CA TYR A 156 -9.59 1.66 -8.33
C TYR A 156 -8.77 2.47 -7.32
N LEU A 157 -7.46 2.27 -7.36
CA LEU A 157 -6.53 3.22 -6.77
C LEU A 157 -6.71 4.61 -7.42
N ARG A 158 -6.42 5.66 -6.66
CA ARG A 158 -6.63 7.06 -7.04
C ARG A 158 -5.28 7.76 -7.24
N ASP A 159 -5.27 8.70 -8.17
CA ASP A 159 -4.14 9.61 -8.39
C ASP A 159 -4.17 10.78 -7.39
N PHE A 160 -2.99 11.33 -7.11
CA PHE A 160 -2.76 12.47 -6.23
C PHE A 160 -3.00 13.83 -6.88
#